data_AF-A0A9Q9B6L2-F1
#
_entry.id   AF-A0A9Q9B6L2-F1
#
_cell.length_a   1.000
_cell.length_b   1.000
_cell.length_c   1.000
_cell.angle_alpha   90.00
_cell.angle_beta   90.00
_cell.angle_gamma   90.00
#
_symmetry.space_group_name_H-M   'P 1'
#
loop_
_entity.id
_entity.type
_entity.pdbx_description
1 polymer ?
#
loop_
_entity_poly.entity_id
_entity_poly.type
_entity_poly.pdbx_seq_one_letter_code
_entity_poly.pdbx_strand_id
1 'polypeptide(L)'
;MKKIICIVLSVLFCSAFVFSQNNFERESVLSEQSVQEFIKGYKYLFADLKSENAGKLIYNEKEESVRETFDRVLKVKPSKKIKRIFEKYGFDGNKGMYQILVLQYGIVACTIEETLNEIANEERTKQQKENDKQTAAWLSEIKSQINSSDYKLIQKYFEELYEIFNRIEEKI
;
A
#
# COMPACT_ATOMS: atom_id res chain seq x y z
N MET A 1 0.91 13.31 23.35
CA MET A 1 1.80 13.52 22.19
C MET A 1 2.08 12.16 21.58
N LYS A 2 1.29 11.78 20.55
CA LYS A 2 1.55 10.56 19.79
C LYS A 2 2.95 10.72 19.21
N LYS A 3 3.84 9.77 19.47
CA LYS A 3 5.16 9.74 18.85
C LYS A 3 4.89 9.60 17.35
N ILE A 4 5.00 10.70 16.62
CA ILE A 4 5.01 10.73 15.16
C ILE A 4 6.30 9.99 14.79
N ILE A 5 6.17 8.68 14.62
CA ILE A 5 7.26 7.80 14.23
C ILE A 5 7.61 8.18 12.80
N CYS A 6 8.87 8.55 12.64
CA CYS A 6 9.53 9.13 11.48
C CYS A 6 9.58 8.23 10.23
N ILE A 7 8.44 7.73 9.74
CA ILE A 7 8.38 6.86 8.53
C ILE A 7 7.56 7.54 7.43
N VAL A 8 7.79 8.84 7.23
CA VAL A 8 7.24 9.60 6.08
C VAL A 8 8.36 10.15 5.18
N LEU A 9 9.64 9.84 5.45
CA LEU A 9 10.75 10.67 4.92
C LEU A 9 11.96 9.93 4.31
N SER A 10 11.82 8.73 3.73
CA SER A 10 12.96 8.08 3.06
C SER A 10 12.71 7.48 1.67
N VAL A 11 11.67 7.89 0.95
CA VAL A 11 11.54 7.57 -0.49
C VAL A 11 11.24 8.84 -1.28
N LEU A 12 12.24 9.72 -1.33
CA LEU A 12 12.31 10.80 -2.32
C LEU A 12 12.95 10.23 -3.57
N PHE A 13 12.12 9.81 -4.52
CA PHE A 13 12.55 9.71 -5.91
C PHE A 13 11.60 10.47 -6.81
N CYS A 14 12.09 11.63 -7.25
CA CYS A 14 11.46 12.47 -8.24
C CYS A 14 11.45 11.77 -9.59
N SER A 15 10.27 11.46 -10.10
CA SER A 15 10.05 11.38 -11.53
C SER A 15 8.88 12.29 -11.91
N ALA A 16 9.19 13.35 -12.64
CA ALA A 16 8.20 14.29 -13.15
C ALA A 16 7.39 13.59 -14.26
N PHE A 17 6.11 13.32 -14.02
CA PHE A 17 5.20 12.82 -15.04
C PHE A 17 3.98 13.73 -15.20
N VAL A 18 3.73 14.09 -16.45
CA VAL A 18 2.55 14.81 -16.91
C VAL A 18 1.37 13.82 -16.93
N PHE A 19 0.41 13.98 -16.03
CA PHE A 19 -0.80 13.16 -15.99
C PHE A 19 -1.73 13.53 -17.16
N SER A 20 -1.89 12.59 -18.10
CA SER A 20 -3.01 12.59 -19.05
C SER A 20 -4.26 12.06 -18.33
N GLN A 21 -5.32 12.88 -18.23
CA GLN A 21 -6.62 12.53 -17.63
C GLN A 21 -7.44 11.60 -18.55
N ASN A 22 -7.02 10.35 -18.69
CA ASN A 22 -7.99 9.30 -18.96
C ASN A 22 -8.39 8.71 -17.60
N ASN A 23 -9.69 8.54 -17.36
CA ASN A 23 -10.23 7.86 -16.18
C ASN A 23 -9.88 6.35 -16.23
N PHE A 24 -8.59 6.04 -16.20
CA PHE A 24 -8.08 4.69 -16.03
C PHE A 24 -8.17 4.38 -14.55
N GLU A 25 -9.06 3.47 -14.21
CA GLU A 25 -9.15 2.90 -12.88
C GLU A 25 -8.74 1.43 -12.96
N ARG A 26 -7.85 1.00 -12.07
CA ARG A 26 -7.47 -0.42 -11.98
C ARG A 26 -8.68 -1.26 -11.57
N GLU A 27 -8.67 -2.55 -11.90
CA GLU A 27 -9.71 -3.48 -11.43
C GLU A 27 -9.71 -3.51 -9.89
N SER A 28 -10.89 -3.46 -9.28
CA SER A 28 -11.04 -3.71 -7.84
C SER A 28 -10.65 -5.15 -7.52
N VAL A 29 -9.82 -5.33 -6.49
CA VAL A 29 -9.31 -6.64 -6.08
C VAL A 29 -9.63 -6.98 -4.63
N LEU A 30 -10.18 -6.05 -3.85
CA LEU A 30 -10.55 -6.29 -2.47
C LEU A 30 -12.06 -6.49 -2.36
N SER A 31 -12.43 -7.41 -1.47
CA SER A 31 -13.79 -7.53 -0.95
C SER A 31 -13.79 -7.30 0.56
N GLU A 32 -14.92 -6.88 1.10
CA GLU A 32 -15.12 -6.73 2.55
C GLU A 32 -14.68 -7.98 3.32
N GLN A 33 -15.09 -9.16 2.82
CA GLN A 33 -14.72 -10.44 3.40
C GLN A 33 -13.20 -10.65 3.39
N SER A 34 -12.53 -10.39 2.26
CA SER A 34 -11.08 -10.58 2.14
C SER A 34 -10.28 -9.71 3.11
N VAL A 35 -10.73 -8.47 3.36
CA VAL A 35 -10.07 -7.54 4.30
C VAL A 35 -10.28 -8.02 5.74
N GLN A 36 -11.49 -8.44 6.10
CA GLN A 36 -11.76 -8.98 7.43
C GLN A 36 -11.00 -10.28 7.71
N GLU A 37 -10.90 -11.17 6.74
CA GLU A 37 -10.12 -12.41 6.85
C GLU A 37 -8.62 -12.12 6.98
N PHE A 38 -8.09 -11.16 6.22
CA PHE A 38 -6.73 -10.66 6.39
C PHE A 38 -6.49 -10.14 7.81
N ILE A 39 -7.35 -9.25 8.32
CA ILE A 39 -7.21 -8.67 9.67
C ILE A 39 -7.15 -9.77 10.75
N LYS A 40 -7.97 -10.82 10.62
CA LYS A 40 -7.98 -11.96 11.54
C LYS A 40 -6.75 -12.86 11.39
N GLY A 41 -6.28 -13.04 10.15
CA GLY A 41 -5.30 -14.07 9.77
C GLY A 41 -3.87 -13.59 9.54
N TYR A 42 -3.60 -12.27 9.52
CA TYR A 42 -2.35 -11.70 8.98
C TYR A 42 -1.08 -12.33 9.54
N LYS A 43 -1.04 -12.61 10.85
CA LYS A 43 0.14 -13.21 11.51
C LYS A 43 0.50 -14.56 10.91
N TYR A 44 -0.52 -15.40 10.67
CA TYR A 44 -0.32 -16.73 10.12
C TYR A 44 -0.10 -16.67 8.61
N LEU A 45 -0.79 -15.76 7.91
CA LEU A 45 -0.53 -15.51 6.48
C LEU A 45 0.94 -15.16 6.25
N PHE A 46 1.48 -14.18 6.98
CA PHE A 46 2.88 -13.79 6.81
C PHE A 46 3.86 -14.88 7.26
N ALA A 47 3.54 -15.66 8.29
CA ALA A 47 4.35 -16.81 8.70
C ALA A 47 4.42 -17.88 7.59
N ASP A 48 3.27 -18.25 7.03
CA ASP A 48 3.17 -19.22 5.93
C ASP A 48 3.92 -18.69 4.69
N LEU A 49 3.71 -17.43 4.29
CA LEU A 49 4.43 -16.80 3.17
C LEU A 49 5.95 -16.75 3.39
N LYS A 50 6.39 -16.47 4.62
CA LYS A 50 7.81 -16.49 4.99
C LYS A 50 8.40 -17.88 4.87
N SER A 51 7.67 -18.91 5.32
CA SER A 51 8.10 -20.31 5.20
C SER A 51 8.28 -20.75 3.74
N GLU A 52 7.49 -20.18 2.82
CA GLU A 52 7.58 -20.42 1.38
C GLU A 52 8.57 -19.50 0.66
N ASN A 53 9.27 -18.62 1.39
CA ASN A 53 10.17 -17.61 0.83
C ASN A 53 9.48 -16.74 -0.24
N ALA A 54 8.19 -16.46 -0.05
CA ALA A 54 7.35 -15.83 -1.06
C ALA A 54 7.73 -14.37 -1.34
N GLY A 55 8.44 -13.72 -0.41
CA GLY A 55 8.96 -12.35 -0.59
C GLY A 55 9.89 -12.22 -1.80
N LYS A 56 10.60 -13.30 -2.20
CA LYS A 56 11.43 -13.30 -3.42
C LYS A 56 10.64 -13.05 -4.71
N LEU A 57 9.32 -13.28 -4.71
CA LEU A 57 8.48 -13.04 -5.89
C LEU A 57 8.23 -11.55 -6.13
N ILE A 58 8.33 -10.73 -5.09
CA ILE A 58 8.07 -9.29 -5.16
C ILE A 58 9.32 -8.46 -4.90
N TYR A 59 10.43 -9.09 -4.49
CA TYR A 59 11.72 -8.45 -4.37
C TYR A 59 12.21 -7.94 -5.72
N ASN A 60 12.68 -6.70 -5.74
CA ASN A 60 13.38 -6.11 -6.87
C ASN A 60 14.55 -5.27 -6.34
N GLU A 61 15.71 -5.40 -6.99
CA GLU A 61 16.92 -4.66 -6.63
C GLU A 61 16.94 -3.26 -7.25
N LYS A 62 16.15 -3.06 -8.32
CA LYS A 62 16.04 -1.77 -8.99
C LYS A 62 15.03 -0.92 -8.28
N GLU A 63 15.36 0.35 -8.18
CA GLU A 63 14.41 1.38 -7.80
C GLU A 63 13.27 1.44 -8.83
N GLU A 64 12.04 1.52 -8.33
CA GLU A 64 10.81 1.55 -9.13
C GLU A 64 9.90 2.66 -8.62
N SER A 65 9.24 3.35 -9.55
CA SER A 65 8.08 4.18 -9.24
C SER A 65 6.93 3.35 -8.64
N VAL A 66 5.94 4.04 -8.07
CA VAL A 66 4.75 3.36 -7.54
C VAL A 66 4.04 2.60 -8.66
N ARG A 67 3.90 3.24 -9.82
CA ARG A 67 3.28 2.60 -10.99
C ARG A 67 4.02 1.33 -11.44
N GLU A 68 5.35 1.38 -11.55
CA GLU A 68 6.16 0.23 -11.96
C GLU A 68 6.03 -0.92 -10.97
N THR A 69 6.01 -0.62 -9.67
CA THR A 69 5.80 -1.61 -8.61
C THR A 69 4.46 -2.32 -8.78
N PHE A 70 3.36 -1.57 -8.98
CA PHE A 70 2.03 -2.14 -9.22
C PHE A 70 2.00 -3.00 -10.49
N ASP A 71 2.56 -2.50 -11.59
CA ASP A 71 2.59 -3.22 -12.88
C ASP A 71 3.42 -4.50 -12.84
N ARG A 72 4.51 -4.51 -12.06
CA ARG A 72 5.34 -5.71 -11.85
C ARG A 72 4.63 -6.73 -10.98
N VAL A 73 4.10 -6.32 -9.83
CA VAL A 73 3.43 -7.23 -8.89
C VAL A 73 2.18 -7.85 -9.53
N LEU A 74 1.46 -7.10 -10.37
CA LEU A 74 0.32 -7.63 -11.13
C LEU A 74 0.70 -8.78 -12.09
N LYS A 75 1.96 -8.83 -12.55
CA LYS A 75 2.48 -9.89 -13.44
C LYS A 75 3.01 -11.10 -12.69
N VAL A 76 3.10 -11.06 -11.36
CA VAL A 76 3.59 -12.19 -10.55
C VAL A 76 2.66 -13.38 -10.72
N LYS A 77 3.24 -14.54 -11.02
CA LYS A 77 2.52 -15.80 -11.13
C LYS A 77 2.87 -16.68 -9.92
N PRO A 78 2.07 -16.67 -8.85
CA PRO A 78 2.38 -17.45 -7.66
C PRO A 78 2.33 -18.96 -7.95
N SER A 79 3.18 -19.72 -7.26
CA SER A 79 3.16 -21.19 -7.32
C SER A 79 1.86 -21.75 -6.73
N LYS A 80 1.50 -22.99 -7.07
CA LYS A 80 0.29 -23.65 -6.54
C LYS A 80 0.23 -23.63 -5.00
N LYS A 81 1.40 -23.70 -4.34
CA LYS A 81 1.50 -23.68 -2.87
C LYS A 81 1.19 -22.29 -2.31
N ILE A 82 1.72 -21.24 -2.93
CA ILE A 82 1.47 -19.85 -2.54
C ILE A 82 0.01 -19.45 -2.83
N LYS A 83 -0.56 -19.88 -3.96
CA LYS A 83 -2.00 -19.68 -4.26
C LYS A 83 -2.89 -20.20 -3.13
N ARG A 84 -2.64 -21.43 -2.68
CA ARG A 84 -3.37 -22.06 -1.58
C ARG A 84 -3.22 -21.32 -0.25
N ILE A 85 -2.05 -20.73 0.00
CA ILE A 85 -1.85 -19.89 1.20
C ILE A 85 -2.76 -18.66 1.11
N PHE A 86 -2.79 -17.96 -0.01
CA PHE A 86 -3.70 -16.81 -0.16
C PHE A 86 -5.18 -17.19 -0.04
N GLU A 87 -5.60 -18.25 -0.71
CA GLU A 87 -6.97 -18.78 -0.64
C GLU A 87 -7.37 -19.16 0.81
N LYS A 88 -6.44 -19.74 1.58
CA LYS A 88 -6.64 -20.09 3.00
C LYS A 88 -6.95 -18.87 3.87
N TYR A 89 -6.50 -17.68 3.48
CA TYR A 89 -6.65 -16.44 4.25
C TYR A 89 -7.56 -15.41 3.55
N GLY A 90 -8.43 -15.86 2.63
CA GLY A 90 -9.49 -15.02 2.05
C GLY A 90 -9.09 -14.19 0.84
N PHE A 91 -7.87 -14.38 0.33
CA PHE A 91 -7.38 -13.72 -0.86
C PHE A 91 -7.58 -14.58 -2.10
N ASP A 92 -7.57 -13.92 -3.26
CA ASP A 92 -7.52 -14.62 -4.53
C ASP A 92 -6.13 -15.25 -4.67
N GLY A 93 -6.08 -16.55 -5.00
CA GLY A 93 -4.81 -17.27 -5.09
C GLY A 93 -3.82 -16.65 -6.07
N ASN A 94 -4.30 -16.08 -7.18
CA ASN A 94 -3.47 -15.45 -8.21
C ASN A 94 -3.14 -13.99 -7.89
N LYS A 95 -4.06 -13.27 -7.25
CA LYS A 95 -3.93 -11.83 -6.97
C LYS A 95 -3.46 -11.50 -5.54
N GLY A 96 -3.27 -12.48 -4.66
CA GLY A 96 -2.98 -12.24 -3.24
C GLY A 96 -1.78 -11.33 -2.95
N MET A 97 -0.69 -11.42 -3.72
CA MET A 97 0.44 -10.47 -3.60
C MET A 97 0.03 -9.04 -3.96
N TYR A 98 -0.76 -8.91 -5.02
CA TYR A 98 -1.28 -7.62 -5.48
C TYR A 98 -2.30 -7.04 -4.50
N GLN A 99 -3.15 -7.87 -3.89
CA GLN A 99 -4.07 -7.47 -2.83
C GLN A 99 -3.33 -6.94 -1.59
N ILE A 100 -2.23 -7.59 -1.16
CA ILE A 100 -1.37 -7.07 -0.08
C ILE A 100 -0.76 -5.72 -0.46
N LEU A 101 -0.27 -5.57 -1.70
CA LEU A 101 0.29 -4.30 -2.18
C LEU A 101 -0.75 -3.17 -2.14
N VAL A 102 -1.99 -3.45 -2.60
CA VAL A 102 -3.10 -2.49 -2.57
C VAL A 102 -3.41 -2.06 -1.13
N LEU A 103 -3.44 -3.00 -0.18
CA LEU A 103 -3.61 -2.68 1.25
C LEU A 103 -2.48 -1.79 1.77
N GLN A 104 -1.21 -2.16 1.52
CA GLN A 104 -0.03 -1.41 1.98
C GLN A 104 -0.03 0.03 1.48
N TYR A 105 -0.15 0.22 0.17
CA TYR A 105 -0.13 1.55 -0.43
C TYR A 105 -1.40 2.35 -0.10
N GLY A 106 -2.55 1.70 0.08
CA GLY A 106 -3.77 2.39 0.52
C GLY A 106 -3.64 2.94 1.94
N ILE A 107 -2.99 2.22 2.85
CA ILE A 107 -2.70 2.71 4.21
C ILE A 107 -1.77 3.91 4.14
N VAL A 108 -0.70 3.84 3.33
CA VAL A 108 0.21 4.98 3.11
C VAL A 108 -0.56 6.20 2.59
N ALA A 109 -1.47 6.01 1.63
CA ALA A 109 -2.31 7.08 1.11
C ALA A 109 -3.21 7.69 2.19
N CYS A 110 -3.87 6.87 3.02
CA CYS A 110 -4.67 7.37 4.15
C CYS A 110 -3.81 8.18 5.14
N THR A 111 -2.63 7.68 5.52
CA THR A 111 -1.72 8.38 6.44
C THR A 111 -1.25 9.72 5.88
N ILE A 112 -0.94 9.78 4.58
CA ILE A 112 -0.56 11.03 3.93
C ILE A 112 -1.74 12.00 3.88
N GLU A 113 -2.95 11.53 3.56
CA GLU A 113 -4.16 12.36 3.56
C GLU A 113 -4.43 12.97 4.93
N GLU A 114 -4.39 12.18 6.00
CA GLU A 114 -4.54 12.66 7.37
C GLU A 114 -3.48 13.71 7.71
N THR A 115 -2.21 13.43 7.42
CA THR A 115 -1.10 14.33 7.70
C THR A 115 -1.24 15.67 6.96
N LEU A 116 -1.58 15.63 5.66
CA LEU A 116 -1.78 16.84 4.86
C LEU A 116 -2.98 17.65 5.35
N ASN A 117 -4.05 16.99 5.79
CA ASN A 117 -5.23 17.65 6.34
C ASN A 117 -4.94 18.32 7.70
N GLU A 118 -4.16 17.68 8.57
CA GLU A 118 -3.75 18.24 9.86
C GLU A 118 -2.94 19.54 9.67
N ILE A 119 -2.01 19.56 8.72
CA ILE A 119 -1.13 20.70 8.49
C ILE A 119 -1.72 21.77 7.56
N ALA A 120 -2.90 21.56 6.98
CA ALA A 120 -3.48 22.41 5.93
C ALA A 120 -3.67 23.88 6.36
N ASN A 121 -3.92 24.10 7.66
CA ASN A 121 -4.13 25.44 8.24
C ASN A 121 -2.94 25.95 9.04
N GLU A 122 -1.82 25.23 9.05
CA GLU A 122 -0.61 25.65 9.76
C GLU A 122 0.19 26.67 8.95
N GLU A 123 0.90 27.57 9.64
CA GLU A 123 1.86 28.44 8.96
C GLU A 123 3.12 27.64 8.59
N ARG A 124 3.39 27.55 7.28
CA ARG A 124 4.49 26.75 6.73
C ARG A 124 5.56 27.62 6.09
N THR A 125 6.82 27.28 6.32
CA THR A 125 7.96 27.85 5.58
C THR A 125 7.90 27.48 4.09
N LYS A 126 8.63 28.20 3.24
CA LYS A 126 8.70 27.90 1.79
C LYS A 126 9.17 26.46 1.51
N GLN A 127 10.18 25.98 2.26
CA GLN A 127 10.68 24.63 2.11
C GLN A 127 9.64 23.58 2.49
N GLN A 128 8.91 23.81 3.59
CA GLN A 128 7.83 22.91 4.01
C GLN A 128 6.72 22.86 2.96
N LYS A 129 6.31 23.99 2.39
CA LYS A 129 5.28 24.02 1.32
C LYS A 129 5.69 23.23 0.08
N GLU A 130 6.97 23.28 -0.31
CA GLU A 130 7.46 22.49 -1.44
C GLU A 130 7.46 21.00 -1.11
N ASN A 131 7.86 20.62 0.11
CA ASN A 131 7.75 19.23 0.56
C ASN A 131 6.28 18.76 0.61
N ASP A 132 5.36 19.59 1.13
CA ASP A 132 3.93 19.28 1.20
C ASP A 132 3.35 19.06 -0.22
N LYS A 133 3.80 19.85 -1.21
CA LYS A 133 3.44 19.69 -2.63
C LYS A 133 3.97 18.38 -3.23
N GLN A 134 5.21 18.00 -2.93
CA GLN A 134 5.79 16.73 -3.38
C GLN A 134 5.06 15.54 -2.77
N THR A 135 4.75 15.61 -1.47
CA THR A 135 3.93 14.62 -0.77
C THR A 135 2.53 14.49 -1.38
N ALA A 136 1.88 15.60 -1.73
CA ALA A 136 0.59 15.58 -2.41
C ALA A 136 0.65 14.99 -3.82
N ALA A 137 1.74 15.24 -4.57
CA ALA A 137 1.96 14.62 -5.87
C ALA A 137 2.14 13.10 -5.75
N TRP A 138 2.90 12.65 -4.75
CA TRP A 138 3.07 11.23 -4.47
C TRP A 138 1.77 10.55 -4.04
N LEU A 139 0.97 11.19 -3.17
CA LEU A 139 -0.37 10.73 -2.83
C LEU A 139 -1.25 10.55 -4.09
N SER A 140 -1.21 11.52 -5.00
CA SER A 140 -1.94 11.44 -6.27
C SER A 140 -1.47 10.25 -7.12
N GLU A 141 -0.17 9.98 -7.16
CA GLU A 141 0.38 8.81 -7.86
C GLU A 141 -0.16 7.52 -7.23
N ILE A 142 -0.07 7.36 -5.90
CA ILE A 142 -0.57 6.16 -5.20
C ILE A 142 -2.05 5.95 -5.48
N LYS A 143 -2.88 6.98 -5.30
CA LYS A 143 -4.34 6.88 -5.50
C LYS A 143 -4.69 6.55 -6.95
N SER A 144 -3.90 6.98 -7.93
CA SER A 144 -4.09 6.59 -9.33
C SER A 144 -3.83 5.10 -9.60
N GLN A 145 -3.14 4.41 -8.68
CA GLN A 145 -2.89 2.96 -8.77
C GLN A 145 -3.89 2.12 -7.98
N ILE A 146 -4.79 2.71 -7.21
CA ILE A 146 -5.74 1.99 -6.36
C ILE A 146 -7.16 2.26 -6.86
N ASN A 147 -7.95 1.19 -7.05
CA ASN A 147 -9.36 1.35 -7.38
C ASN A 147 -10.10 2.08 -6.24
N SER A 148 -11.00 3.00 -6.57
CA SER A 148 -11.73 3.81 -5.60
C SER A 148 -12.60 3.00 -4.64
N SER A 149 -13.15 1.84 -5.04
CA SER A 149 -13.88 0.95 -4.12
C SER A 149 -12.93 0.25 -3.14
N ASP A 150 -11.77 -0.20 -3.62
CA ASP A 150 -10.73 -0.76 -2.74
C ASP A 150 -10.24 0.30 -1.75
N TYR A 151 -10.01 1.53 -2.22
CA TYR A 151 -9.57 2.63 -1.37
C TYR A 151 -10.59 2.95 -0.27
N LYS A 152 -11.88 3.04 -0.61
CA LYS A 152 -12.96 3.23 0.38
C LYS A 152 -13.00 2.12 1.42
N LEU A 153 -12.75 0.88 1.00
CA LEU A 153 -12.71 -0.26 1.91
C LEU A 153 -11.50 -0.16 2.86
N ILE A 154 -10.35 0.27 2.35
CA ILE A 154 -9.16 0.50 3.18
C ILE A 154 -9.41 1.62 4.18
N GLN A 155 -10.01 2.74 3.76
CA GLN A 155 -10.39 3.83 4.67
C GLN A 155 -11.32 3.34 5.79
N LYS A 156 -12.29 2.48 5.47
CA LYS A 156 -13.21 1.90 6.45
C LYS A 156 -12.51 1.07 7.54
N TYR A 157 -11.40 0.41 7.20
CA TYR A 157 -10.63 -0.48 8.09
C TYR A 157 -9.26 0.08 8.45
N PHE A 158 -9.07 1.39 8.30
CA PHE A 158 -7.75 2.00 8.33
C PHE A 158 -7.04 1.79 9.68
N GLU A 159 -7.75 1.95 10.81
CA GLU A 159 -7.14 1.81 12.14
C GLU A 159 -6.57 0.40 12.36
N GLU A 160 -7.35 -0.65 12.05
CA GLU A 160 -6.89 -2.04 12.22
C GLU A 160 -5.77 -2.39 11.25
N LEU A 161 -5.88 -1.95 9.99
CA LEU A 161 -4.88 -2.20 8.97
C LEU A 161 -3.56 -1.49 9.28
N TYR A 162 -3.61 -0.23 9.72
CA TYR A 162 -2.43 0.54 10.11
C TYR A 162 -1.68 -0.12 11.27
N GLU A 163 -2.39 -0.56 12.31
CA GLU A 163 -1.82 -1.30 13.43
C GLU A 163 -1.15 -2.61 13.01
N ILE A 164 -1.72 -3.33 12.04
CA ILE A 164 -1.13 -4.55 11.49
C ILE A 164 0.21 -4.26 10.83
N PHE A 165 0.26 -3.28 9.93
CA PHE A 165 1.47 -3.01 9.15
C PHE A 165 2.58 -2.37 9.99
N ASN A 166 2.26 -1.54 10.97
CA ASN A 166 3.26 -1.02 11.92
C ASN A 166 3.91 -2.12 12.77
N ARG A 167 3.16 -3.16 13.16
CA ARG A 167 3.68 -4.27 13.98
C ARG A 167 4.54 -5.27 13.20
N ILE A 168 4.43 -5.28 11.87
CA ILE A 168 5.24 -6.16 11.02
C ILE A 168 6.69 -5.67 10.98
N GLU A 169 6.91 -4.36 11.01
CA GLU A 169 8.26 -3.76 11.04
C GLU A 169 8.99 -3.96 12.38
N GLU A 170 8.28 -4.11 13.50
CA GLU A 170 8.90 -4.37 14.81
C GLU A 170 9.51 -5.79 14.95
N LYS A 171 9.33 -6.68 13.97
CA LYS A 171 9.68 -8.11 14.07
C LYS A 171 10.46 -8.70 12.88
N ILE A 172 10.93 -7.85 11.96
CA ILE A 172 11.92 -8.21 10.92
C ILE A 172 13.26 -7.63 11.34
#